data_AF-A0A8U0QCL1-F1
#
_entry.id   AF-A0A8U0QCL1-F1
#
_cell.length_a   1.000
_cell.length_b   1.000
_cell.length_c   1.000
_cell.angle_alpha   90.00
_cell.angle_beta   90.00
_cell.angle_gamma   90.00
#
_symmetry.space_group_name_H-M   'P 1'
#
loop_
_entity.id
_entity.type
_entity.pdbx_description
1 polymer ?
#
loop_
_entity_poly.entity_id
_entity_poly.type
_entity_poly.pdbx_seq_one_letter_code
_entity_poly.pdbx_strand_id
1 'polypeptide(L)'
;MSLSGYNCVQLMAIMEHAYYGSFGYQVTNFFAASSRFGTPEDLKRLVDTAHSLGITVLLDVVHSHASSNTADGLNKFDGTDSCFFHSGARGQHPQWGSRLFNYQ
;
A
#
# COMPACT_ATOMS: atom_id res chain seq x y z
N MET A 1 22.46 3.43 -8.07
CA MET A 1 21.56 2.66 -8.94
C MET A 1 21.97 2.79 -10.41
N SER A 2 21.96 3.99 -11.02
CA SER A 2 22.43 4.18 -12.40
C SER A 2 23.89 3.77 -12.62
N LEU A 3 24.79 4.18 -11.71
CA LEU A 3 26.22 3.80 -11.75
C LEU A 3 26.47 2.29 -11.60
N SER A 4 25.48 1.53 -11.12
CA SER A 4 25.55 0.09 -10.92
C SER A 4 24.91 -0.70 -12.07
N GLY A 5 24.47 -0.02 -13.14
CA GLY A 5 23.91 -0.66 -14.34
C GLY A 5 22.43 -1.05 -14.26
N TYR A 6 21.73 -0.75 -13.16
CA TYR A 6 20.28 -1.00 -13.05
C TYR A 6 19.50 0.06 -13.83
N ASN A 7 18.53 -0.39 -14.61
CA ASN A 7 17.60 0.45 -15.39
C ASN A 7 16.18 0.47 -14.82
N CYS A 8 15.94 -0.23 -13.71
CA CYS A 8 14.65 -0.33 -13.06
C CYS A 8 14.82 -0.38 -11.53
N VAL A 9 13.87 0.21 -10.80
CA VAL A 9 13.75 0.11 -9.35
C VAL A 9 12.33 -0.31 -8.99
N GLN A 10 12.19 -1.26 -8.07
CA GLN A 10 10.91 -1.60 -7.47
C GLN A 10 10.83 -0.96 -6.09
N LEU A 11 9.84 -0.09 -5.91
CA LEU A 11 9.57 0.59 -4.65
C LEU A 11 8.56 -0.21 -3.83
N MET A 12 8.94 -0.49 -2.58
CA MET A 12 8.11 -1.15 -1.58
C MET A 12 7.65 -0.14 -0.54
N ALA A 13 6.59 -0.47 0.20
CA ALA A 13 6.10 0.31 1.33
C ALA A 13 5.72 1.77 1.03
N ILE A 14 5.29 2.07 -0.21
CA ILE A 14 4.85 3.41 -0.61
C ILE A 14 3.37 3.66 -0.30
N MET A 15 2.50 2.65 -0.42
CA MET A 15 1.10 2.78 0.01
C MET A 15 1.06 2.96 1.53
N GLU A 16 0.22 3.87 2.02
CA GLU A 16 0.20 4.23 3.44
C GLU A 16 -0.18 3.04 4.32
N HIS A 17 0.62 2.83 5.37
CA HIS A 17 0.52 1.69 6.27
C HIS A 17 0.90 2.13 7.69
N ALA A 18 -0.05 2.00 8.62
CA ALA A 18 0.15 2.43 10.01
C ALA A 18 1.27 1.63 10.70
N TYR A 19 1.32 0.31 10.49
CA TYR A 19 2.32 -0.56 11.12
C TYR A 19 3.60 -0.69 10.28
N TYR A 20 4.65 0.03 10.66
CA TYR A 20 5.93 0.03 9.93
C TYR A 20 6.58 -1.37 9.83
N GLY A 21 6.42 -2.21 10.85
CA GLY A 21 6.93 -3.59 10.85
C GLY A 21 6.26 -4.52 9.84
N SER A 22 5.19 -4.07 9.17
CA SER A 22 4.55 -4.83 8.09
C SER A 22 5.33 -4.81 6.77
N PHE A 23 6.43 -4.03 6.67
CA PHE A 23 7.14 -3.81 5.41
C PHE A 23 6.23 -3.30 4.27
N GLY A 24 5.16 -2.58 4.60
CA GLY A 24 4.21 -2.03 3.64
C GLY A 24 3.02 -2.93 3.31
N TYR A 25 2.96 -4.15 3.85
CA TYR A 25 1.91 -5.12 3.49
C TYR A 25 0.59 -4.93 4.25
N GLN A 26 0.57 -4.18 5.35
CA GLN A 26 -0.68 -3.88 6.09
C GLN A 26 -1.18 -2.48 5.73
N VAL A 27 -1.68 -2.33 4.50
CA VAL A 27 -2.15 -1.04 3.95
C VAL A 27 -3.40 -0.56 4.70
N THR A 28 -3.38 0.70 5.10
CA THR A 28 -4.50 1.38 5.75
C THR A 28 -5.17 2.40 4.83
N ASN A 29 -4.42 3.08 3.96
CA ASN A 29 -4.95 3.98 2.95
C ASN A 29 -4.32 3.71 1.58
N PHE A 30 -5.17 3.32 0.62
CA PHE A 30 -4.77 2.82 -0.69
C PHE A 30 -4.38 3.91 -1.69
N PHE A 31 -4.70 5.18 -1.39
CA PHE A 31 -4.41 6.32 -2.27
C PHE A 31 -3.39 7.29 -1.69
N ALA A 32 -3.05 7.14 -0.41
CA ALA A 32 -2.04 7.97 0.24
C ALA A 32 -0.64 7.39 0.02
N ALA A 33 0.30 8.24 -0.42
CA ALA A 33 1.72 7.95 -0.30
C ALA A 33 2.11 8.00 1.19
N SER A 34 2.95 7.06 1.65
CA SER A 34 3.30 6.97 3.05
C SER A 34 4.01 8.24 3.52
N SER A 35 3.39 8.91 4.48
CA SER A 35 3.86 10.15 5.09
C SER A 35 5.22 10.02 5.79
N ARG A 36 5.68 8.79 6.04
CA ARG A 36 6.98 8.48 6.64
C ARG A 36 8.17 9.00 5.85
N PHE A 37 8.03 9.15 4.53
CA PHE A 37 9.13 9.49 3.63
C PHE A 37 9.06 10.93 3.09
N GLY A 38 8.08 11.72 3.54
CA GLY A 38 7.87 13.10 3.11
C GLY A 38 6.48 13.33 2.55
N THR A 39 6.36 14.32 1.68
CA THR A 39 5.09 14.71 1.05
C THR A 39 4.84 13.92 -0.24
N PRO A 40 3.59 13.87 -0.74
CA PRO A 40 3.31 13.34 -2.08
C PRO A 40 4.15 14.00 -3.18
N GLU A 41 4.49 15.28 -3.04
CA GLU A 41 5.36 16.03 -3.96
C GLU A 41 6.80 15.52 -3.95
N ASP A 42 7.30 15.06 -2.80
CA ASP A 42 8.63 14.45 -2.71
C ASP A 42 8.68 13.10 -3.42
N LEU A 43 7.61 12.29 -3.34
CA LEU A 43 7.48 11.05 -4.12
C LEU A 43 7.46 11.34 -5.63
N LYS A 44 6.70 12.34 -6.08
CA LYS A 44 6.71 12.77 -7.49
C LYS A 44 8.12 13.16 -7.93
N ARG A 45 8.83 13.97 -7.12
CA ARG A 45 10.21 14.37 -7.42
C ARG A 45 11.16 13.17 -7.50
N LEU A 46 11.01 12.18 -6.64
CA LEU A 46 11.79 10.94 -6.69
C LEU A 46 11.58 10.22 -8.02
N VAL A 47 10.33 10.04 -8.43
CA VAL A 47 9.96 9.37 -9.68
C VAL A 47 10.48 10.15 -10.89
N ASP A 48 10.28 11.47 -10.92
CA ASP A 48 10.77 12.35 -11.99
C ASP A 48 12.30 12.30 -12.11
N THR A 49 12.99 12.29 -10.97
CA THR A 49 14.45 12.18 -10.94
C THR A 49 14.91 10.82 -11.47
N ALA A 50 14.27 9.72 -11.06
CA ALA A 50 14.58 8.39 -11.57
C ALA A 50 14.38 8.31 -13.10
N HIS A 51 13.26 8.84 -13.61
CA HIS A 51 12.99 8.90 -15.05
C HIS A 51 14.02 9.75 -15.80
N SER A 52 14.46 10.89 -15.25
CA SER A 52 15.52 11.72 -15.87
C SER A 52 16.87 11.00 -16.01
N LEU A 53 17.09 9.98 -15.18
CA LEU A 53 18.27 9.11 -15.20
C LEU A 53 18.07 7.85 -16.07
N GLY A 54 16.94 7.72 -16.76
CA GLY A 54 16.60 6.56 -17.57
C GLY A 54 16.23 5.32 -16.75
N ILE A 55 15.81 5.48 -15.49
CA ILE A 55 15.44 4.40 -14.58
C ILE A 55 13.91 4.29 -14.53
N THR A 56 13.37 3.11 -14.84
CA THR A 56 11.94 2.79 -14.69
C THR A 56 11.61 2.58 -13.21
N VAL A 57 10.47 3.09 -12.76
CA VAL A 57 9.99 2.89 -11.38
C VAL A 57 8.77 1.98 -11.38
N LEU A 58 8.84 0.88 -10.62
CA LEU A 58 7.72 -0.01 -10.36
C LEU A 58 7.25 0.17 -8.91
N LEU A 59 5.93 0.04 -8.70
CA LEU A 59 5.31 0.09 -7.38
C LEU A 59 4.84 -1.30 -6.98
N ASP A 60 5.18 -1.72 -5.76
CA ASP A 60 4.56 -2.89 -5.14
C ASP A 60 3.12 -2.57 -4.73
N VAL A 61 2.15 -3.10 -5.48
CA VAL A 61 0.72 -2.83 -5.28
C VAL A 61 0.11 -3.92 -4.41
N VAL A 62 -0.21 -3.58 -3.17
CA VAL A 62 -0.81 -4.52 -2.21
C VAL A 62 -2.32 -4.40 -2.27
N HIS A 63 -2.93 -5.08 -3.23
CA HIS A 63 -4.40 -5.18 -3.30
C HIS A 63 -4.93 -6.49 -2.74
N SER A 64 -4.10 -7.48 -2.42
CA SER A 64 -4.56 -8.81 -1.98
C SER A 64 -5.36 -8.82 -0.67
N HIS A 65 -5.12 -7.84 0.21
CA HIS A 65 -5.80 -7.65 1.49
C HIS A 65 -5.64 -6.21 1.98
N ALA A 66 -6.36 -5.87 3.05
CA ALA A 66 -6.24 -4.58 3.75
C ALA A 66 -6.07 -4.79 5.27
N SER A 67 -5.47 -3.83 5.95
CA SER A 67 -5.38 -3.83 7.41
C SER A 67 -6.76 -3.92 8.08
N SER A 68 -6.84 -4.53 9.27
CA SER A 68 -8.05 -4.58 10.09
C SER A 68 -8.36 -3.27 10.82
N ASN A 69 -7.54 -2.23 10.67
CA ASN A 69 -7.74 -0.91 11.30
C ASN A 69 -9.05 -0.26 10.86
N THR A 70 -9.85 0.21 11.82
CA THR A 70 -11.13 0.90 11.58
C THR A 70 -11.06 2.42 11.80
N ALA A 71 -10.17 2.91 12.67
CA ALA A 71 -10.08 4.33 13.00
C ALA A 71 -9.32 5.14 11.94
N ASP A 72 -8.28 4.54 11.39
CA ASP A 72 -7.34 5.12 10.42
C ASP A 72 -7.14 4.19 9.21
N GLY A 73 -8.09 3.28 8.97
CA GLY A 73 -8.05 2.29 7.89
C GLY A 73 -9.41 2.04 7.25
N LEU A 74 -9.42 1.20 6.22
CA LEU A 74 -10.60 0.95 5.38
C LEU A 74 -11.64 0.02 6.04
N ASN A 75 -11.30 -0.64 7.15
CA ASN A 75 -12.17 -1.62 7.78
C ASN A 75 -13.40 -0.94 8.40
N LYS A 76 -14.59 -1.52 8.19
CA LYS A 76 -15.87 -1.00 8.70
C LYS A 76 -16.16 0.46 8.31
N PHE A 77 -15.79 0.83 7.09
CA PHE A 77 -15.93 2.19 6.58
C PHE A 77 -17.34 2.79 6.73
N ASP A 78 -18.39 2.00 6.47
CA ASP A 78 -19.81 2.38 6.65
C ASP A 78 -20.45 1.79 7.92
N GLY A 79 -19.62 1.28 8.84
CA GLY A 79 -20.05 0.55 10.03
C GLY A 79 -20.32 -0.94 9.84
N THR A 80 -20.42 -1.42 8.59
CA THR A 80 -20.63 -2.85 8.28
C THR A 80 -19.31 -3.59 8.11
N ASP A 81 -19.33 -4.92 8.16
CA ASP A 81 -18.13 -5.70 7.83
C ASP A 81 -17.97 -5.93 6.32
N SER A 82 -18.91 -5.47 5.47
CA SER A 82 -19.02 -5.91 4.08
C SER A 82 -18.96 -4.80 3.04
N CYS A 83 -18.66 -3.56 3.43
CA CYS A 83 -18.59 -2.42 2.52
C CYS A 83 -17.62 -2.67 1.35
N PHE A 84 -16.33 -2.83 1.66
CA PHE A 84 -15.26 -3.12 0.69
C PHE A 84 -14.80 -4.59 0.72
N PHE A 85 -15.28 -5.35 1.70
CA PHE A 85 -14.79 -6.69 2.03
C PHE A 85 -15.91 -7.70 1.96
N HIS A 86 -15.58 -8.99 1.88
CA HIS A 86 -16.60 -10.00 2.14
C HIS A 86 -17.08 -9.95 3.61
N SER A 87 -18.33 -10.33 3.86
CA SER A 87 -18.85 -10.50 5.23
C SER A 87 -18.38 -11.82 5.86
N GLY A 88 -18.34 -11.86 7.19
CA GLY A 88 -18.05 -13.06 7.96
C GLY A 88 -16.64 -13.62 7.76
N ALA A 89 -16.48 -14.93 7.97
CA ALA A 89 -15.17 -15.60 7.92
C ALA A 89 -14.49 -15.50 6.54
N ARG A 90 -15.27 -15.39 5.45
CA ARG A 90 -14.74 -15.22 4.09
C ARG A 90 -14.02 -13.87 3.92
N GLY A 91 -14.38 -12.86 4.71
CA GLY A 91 -13.79 -11.53 4.67
C GLY A 91 -12.52 -11.34 5.47
N GLN A 92 -11.96 -12.42 6.04
CA GLN A 92 -10.81 -12.36 6.93
C GLN A 92 -9.72 -13.32 6.48
N HIS A 93 -8.46 -12.87 6.55
CA HIS A 93 -7.30 -13.73 6.37
C HIS A 93 -6.70 -14.08 7.74
N PRO A 94 -6.97 -15.27 8.30
CA PRO A 94 -6.72 -15.57 9.71
C PRO A 94 -5.24 -15.52 10.09
N GLN A 95 -4.34 -15.96 9.21
CA GLN A 95 -2.89 -15.93 9.47
C GLN A 95 -2.30 -14.51 9.43
N TRP A 96 -2.93 -13.59 8.69
CA TRP A 96 -2.41 -12.23 8.50
C TRP A 96 -3.17 -11.20 9.34
N GLY A 97 -4.28 -11.59 9.98
CA GLY A 97 -5.13 -10.69 10.76
C GLY A 97 -5.74 -9.56 9.90
N SER A 98 -5.95 -9.80 8.61
CA SER A 98 -6.33 -8.77 7.63
C SER A 98 -7.71 -9.01 7.02
N ARG A 99 -8.23 -8.01 6.29
CA ARG A 99 -9.52 -8.07 5.57
C ARG A 99 -9.31 -8.43 4.11
N LEU A 100 -10.21 -9.25 3.56
CA LEU A 100 -10.21 -9.69 2.16
C LEU A 100 -11.28 -8.97 1.36
N PHE A 101 -10.86 -8.31 0.28
CA PHE A 101 -11.72 -7.53 -0.60
C PHE A 101 -12.84 -8.37 -1.23
N ASN A 102 -13.99 -7.73 -1.45
CA ASN A 102 -15.02 -8.27 -2.32
C ASN A 102 -14.85 -7.65 -3.72
N TYR A 103 -14.31 -8.40 -4.67
CA TYR A 103 -14.07 -7.92 -6.04
C TYR A 103 -15.22 -8.19 -7.02
N GLN A 104 -16.31 -8.81 -6.56
CA GLN A 104 -17.46 -9.14 -7.40
C GLN A 104 -18.45 -7.98 -7.48
#